data_AF-A0A8J7MYF1-F1
#
_entry.id   AF-A0A8J7MYF1-F1
#
_cell.length_a   1.000
_cell.length_b   1.000
_cell.length_c   1.000
_cell.angle_alpha   90.00
_cell.angle_beta   90.00
_cell.angle_gamma   90.00
#
_symmetry.space_group_name_H-M   'P 1'
#
loop_
_entity.id
_entity.type
_entity.pdbx_description
1 polymer ?
#
loop_
_entity_poly.entity_id
_entity_poly.type
_entity_poly.pdbx_seq_one_letter_code
_entity_poly.pdbx_strand_id
1 'polypeptide(L)'
;VCRCIQSESVFRQMLCCDDDEPCADEEVAEPITADEYALWQREARNVALSQNLLEAISCIRQGFKRVEIENTELPRSIYVSDRRWKHIAALLRTSAYLQGRTSATRADLLTMYHCLWNEPVEIAAVRSIVIKSIFAPHVQRLETLAAGVKADLRARRANEALAKAVRENDHRDDDLLIVDRFFYQIENHGTGHTYVFVT
;
A
#
# COMPACT_ATOMS: atom_id res chain seq x y z
N VAL A 1 -9.97 19.32 3.20
CA VAL A 1 -11.32 19.23 3.81
C VAL A 1 -11.55 20.54 4.54
N CYS A 2 -12.28 21.48 3.94
CA CYS A 2 -12.77 22.63 4.70
C CYS A 2 -13.72 22.08 5.76
N ARG A 3 -13.30 22.09 7.02
CA ARG A 3 -14.22 21.87 8.12
C ARG A 3 -14.94 23.19 8.32
N CYS A 4 -16.23 23.22 8.05
CA CYS A 4 -17.06 24.39 8.34
C CYS A 4 -16.89 24.74 9.82
N ILE A 5 -16.86 26.05 10.13
CA ILE A 5 -16.83 26.51 11.51
C ILE A 5 -18.09 25.98 12.20
N GLN A 6 -17.91 25.11 13.20
CA GLN A 6 -19.02 24.46 13.90
C GLN A 6 -19.52 25.28 15.10
N SER A 7 -18.66 26.17 15.62
CA SER A 7 -19.00 27.03 16.74
C SER A 7 -19.59 28.34 16.24
N GLU A 8 -20.82 28.61 16.66
CA GLU A 8 -21.52 29.86 16.36
C GLU A 8 -20.73 31.09 16.83
N SER A 9 -19.98 30.98 17.94
CA SER A 9 -19.13 32.06 18.44
C SER A 9 -17.97 32.39 17.49
N VAL A 10 -17.31 31.35 16.95
CA VAL A 10 -16.18 31.50 16.02
C VAL A 10 -16.66 31.97 14.65
N PHE A 11 -17.86 31.55 14.24
CA PHE A 11 -18.50 32.04 13.01
C PHE A 11 -18.84 33.52 13.12
N ARG A 12 -19.45 33.94 14.24
CA ARG A 12 -19.74 35.35 14.51
C ARG A 12 -18.48 36.20 14.66
N GLN A 13 -17.45 35.64 15.27
CA GLN A 13 -16.15 36.30 15.37
C GLN A 13 -15.54 36.51 13.98
N MET A 14 -15.53 35.50 13.11
CA MET A 14 -15.09 35.65 11.71
C MET A 14 -15.91 36.69 10.93
N LEU A 15 -17.24 36.77 11.14
CA LEU A 15 -18.09 37.75 10.48
C LEU A 15 -17.94 39.19 11.01
N CYS A 16 -17.39 39.36 12.21
CA CYS A 16 -17.27 40.66 12.89
C CYS A 16 -15.81 41.11 13.06
N CYS A 17 -14.83 40.27 12.73
CA CYS A 17 -13.45 40.68 12.54
C CYS A 17 -13.38 41.39 11.18
N ASP A 18 -13.18 42.70 11.20
CA ASP A 18 -12.73 43.42 10.01
C ASP A 18 -11.29 42.95 9.72
N ASP A 19 -11.04 42.33 8.57
CA ASP A 19 -9.73 41.79 8.14
C ASP A 19 -8.61 42.87 7.99
N ASP A 20 -8.82 44.07 8.52
CA ASP A 20 -7.92 45.23 8.42
C ASP A 20 -6.93 45.36 9.59
N GLU A 21 -6.99 44.50 10.62
CA GLU A 21 -5.86 44.31 11.53
C GLU A 21 -4.94 43.23 10.95
N PRO A 22 -3.83 43.58 10.27
CA PRO A 22 -2.84 42.60 9.90
C PRO A 22 -2.37 41.91 11.18
N CYS A 23 -2.61 40.60 11.25
CA CYS A 23 -2.07 39.74 12.29
C CYS A 23 -0.56 40.00 12.35
N ALA A 24 -0.12 40.67 13.42
CA ALA A 24 1.27 41.05 13.58
C ALA A 24 2.14 39.79 13.61
N ASP A 25 3.20 39.82 12.80
CA ASP A 25 4.40 39.00 12.91
C ASP A 25 4.30 37.51 12.51
N GLU A 26 3.75 37.20 11.34
CA GLU A 26 4.39 36.14 10.52
C GLU A 26 5.28 36.85 9.50
N GLU A 27 6.59 36.59 9.52
CA GLU A 27 7.50 36.96 8.43
C GLU A 27 6.88 36.45 7.12
N VAL A 28 6.17 37.34 6.41
CA VAL A 28 5.53 37.00 5.15
C VAL A 28 6.66 36.59 4.22
N ALA A 29 6.79 35.28 4.01
CA ALA A 29 7.77 34.72 3.09
C ALA A 29 7.66 35.50 1.78
N GLU A 30 8.80 36.02 1.29
CA GLU A 30 8.81 36.86 0.11
C GLU A 30 8.07 36.16 -1.03
N PRO A 31 7.27 36.90 -1.81
CA PRO A 31 6.50 36.32 -2.89
C PRO A 31 7.44 35.73 -3.95
N ILE A 32 7.04 34.58 -4.52
CA ILE A 32 7.80 33.93 -5.59
C ILE A 32 8.00 34.92 -6.75
N THR A 33 9.26 35.20 -7.06
CA THR A 33 9.62 36.13 -8.13
C THR A 33 9.43 35.50 -9.51
N ALA A 34 9.36 36.33 -10.55
CA ALA A 34 9.24 35.85 -11.93
C ALA A 34 10.46 35.01 -12.37
N ASP A 35 11.65 35.38 -11.90
CA ASP A 35 12.90 34.69 -12.22
C ASP A 35 12.95 33.31 -11.53
N GLU A 36 12.55 33.22 -10.26
CA GLU A 36 12.41 31.94 -9.56
C GLU A 36 11.38 31.04 -10.23
N TYR A 37 10.21 31.57 -10.57
CA TYR A 37 9.20 30.81 -11.28
C TYR A 37 9.70 30.27 -12.63
N ALA A 38 10.40 31.11 -13.41
CA ALA A 38 10.98 30.70 -14.69
C ALA A 38 12.07 29.63 -14.51
N LEU A 39 12.89 29.74 -13.47
CA LEU A 39 13.88 28.73 -13.10
C LEU A 39 13.19 27.41 -12.75
N TRP A 40 12.20 27.42 -11.85
CA TRP A 40 11.48 26.23 -11.41
C TRP A 40 10.76 25.53 -12.56
N GLN A 41 10.21 26.29 -13.51
CA GLN A 41 9.62 25.74 -14.73
C GLN A 41 10.65 24.96 -15.58
N ARG A 42 11.89 25.46 -15.66
CA ARG A 42 12.96 24.76 -16.40
C ARG A 42 13.45 23.53 -15.64
N GLU A 43 13.65 23.64 -14.34
CA GLU A 43 14.15 22.54 -13.51
C GLU A 43 13.13 21.41 -13.39
N ALA A 44 11.84 21.74 -13.19
CA ALA A 44 10.77 20.76 -13.17
C ALA A 44 10.71 19.96 -14.48
N ARG A 45 10.94 20.56 -15.65
CA ARG A 45 10.94 19.81 -16.93
C ARG A 45 12.00 18.71 -16.98
N ASN A 46 13.11 18.87 -16.26
CA ASN A 46 14.21 17.92 -16.22
C ASN A 46 13.98 16.77 -15.23
N VAL A 47 12.95 16.85 -14.38
CA VAL A 47 12.61 15.75 -13.46
C VAL A 47 12.23 14.51 -14.25
N ALA A 48 12.88 13.40 -13.90
CA ALA A 48 12.66 12.12 -14.56
C ALA A 48 11.28 11.54 -14.19
N LEU A 49 10.66 10.83 -15.12
CA LEU A 49 9.49 10.00 -14.83
C LEU A 49 9.97 8.58 -14.59
N SER A 50 9.76 8.06 -13.38
CA SER A 50 10.17 6.68 -13.08
C SER A 50 9.41 5.66 -13.93
N GLN A 51 10.08 4.55 -14.27
CA GLN A 51 9.50 3.47 -15.06
C GLN A 51 8.19 2.93 -14.44
N ASN A 52 8.19 2.74 -13.12
CA ASN A 52 7.03 2.34 -12.33
C ASN A 52 5.82 3.29 -12.49
N LEU A 53 6.06 4.59 -12.65
CA LEU A 53 5.01 5.58 -12.90
C LEU A 53 4.49 5.48 -14.34
N LEU A 54 5.38 5.29 -15.33
CA LEU A 54 5.00 5.14 -16.74
C LEU A 54 4.16 3.87 -16.98
N GLU A 55 4.50 2.78 -16.30
CA GLU A 55 3.71 1.54 -16.30
C GLU A 55 2.32 1.79 -15.73
N ALA A 56 2.21 2.46 -14.57
CA ALA A 56 0.92 2.80 -13.99
C ALA A 56 0.08 3.72 -14.89
N ILE A 57 0.69 4.71 -15.55
CA ILE A 57 0.02 5.56 -16.56
C ILE A 57 -0.51 4.70 -17.72
N SER A 58 0.27 3.73 -18.17
CA SER A 58 -0.14 2.82 -19.25
C SER A 58 -1.32 1.94 -18.82
N CYS A 59 -1.31 1.41 -17.60
CA CYS A 59 -2.44 0.69 -17.02
C CYS A 59 -3.69 1.57 -16.92
N ILE A 60 -3.56 2.83 -16.47
CA ILE A 60 -4.69 3.78 -16.41
C ILE A 60 -5.26 4.02 -17.81
N ARG A 61 -4.40 4.31 -18.80
CA ARG A 61 -4.81 4.55 -20.20
C ARG A 61 -5.53 3.33 -20.79
N GLN A 62 -5.11 2.11 -20.44
CA GLN A 62 -5.80 0.89 -20.83
C GLN A 62 -7.15 0.73 -20.11
N GLY A 63 -7.20 1.01 -18.81
CA GLY A 63 -8.43 0.97 -18.00
C GLY A 63 -9.53 1.88 -18.54
N PHE A 64 -9.17 3.02 -19.13
CA PHE A 64 -10.14 3.94 -19.74
C PHE A 64 -10.76 3.47 -21.06
N LYS A 65 -10.25 2.38 -21.67
CA LYS A 65 -10.87 1.83 -22.89
C LYS A 65 -12.22 1.17 -22.62
N ARG A 66 -12.43 0.66 -21.40
CA ARG A 66 -13.66 -0.04 -21.00
C ARG A 66 -13.98 0.27 -19.54
N VAL A 67 -14.83 1.25 -19.33
CA VAL A 67 -15.23 1.76 -18.02
C VAL A 67 -16.71 1.49 -17.80
N GLU A 68 -17.02 0.79 -16.72
CA GLU A 68 -18.39 0.62 -16.26
C GLU A 68 -18.81 1.90 -15.53
N ILE A 69 -19.89 2.52 -16.00
CA ILE A 69 -20.46 3.72 -15.40
C ILE A 69 -21.83 3.34 -14.85
N GLU A 70 -22.08 3.70 -13.59
CA GLU A 70 -23.37 3.48 -12.95
C GLU A 70 -24.49 4.12 -13.79
N ASN A 71 -25.61 3.41 -13.95
CA ASN A 71 -26.77 3.81 -14.76
C ASN A 71 -26.55 3.79 -16.29
N THR A 72 -25.54 3.06 -16.78
CA THR A 72 -25.40 2.74 -18.21
C THR A 72 -25.31 1.23 -18.42
N GLU A 73 -26.08 0.70 -19.37
CA GLU A 73 -26.09 -0.74 -19.69
C GLU A 73 -24.81 -1.20 -20.43
N LEU A 74 -24.10 -0.25 -21.05
CA LEU A 74 -22.94 -0.53 -21.88
C LEU A 74 -21.69 0.17 -21.32
N PRO A 75 -20.53 -0.52 -21.28
CA PRO A 75 -19.29 0.10 -20.86
C PRO A 75 -18.87 1.21 -21.82
N ARG A 76 -18.48 2.36 -21.28
CA ARG A 76 -18.04 3.55 -22.02
C ARG A 76 -16.51 3.60 -22.09
N SER A 77 -15.97 4.26 -23.11
CA SER A 77 -14.56 4.64 -23.14
C SER A 77 -14.40 6.11 -22.71
N ILE A 78 -13.43 6.38 -21.84
CA ILE A 78 -13.08 7.74 -21.42
C ILE A 78 -11.92 8.21 -22.29
N TYR A 79 -12.17 9.19 -23.16
CA TYR A 79 -11.12 9.75 -24.01
C TYR A 79 -10.30 10.81 -23.25
N VAL A 80 -8.99 10.63 -23.28
CA VAL A 80 -7.99 11.59 -22.76
C VAL A 80 -6.98 11.85 -23.87
N SER A 81 -6.92 13.09 -24.35
CA SER A 81 -6.05 13.45 -25.47
C SER A 81 -4.56 13.39 -25.11
N ASP A 82 -3.71 13.15 -26.10
CA ASP A 82 -2.25 13.13 -25.90
C ASP A 82 -1.72 14.48 -25.39
N ARG A 83 -2.37 15.59 -25.75
CA ARG A 83 -2.08 16.92 -25.18
C ARG A 83 -2.34 16.94 -23.67
N ARG A 84 -3.48 16.38 -23.22
CA ARG A 84 -3.80 16.31 -21.78
C ARG A 84 -2.78 15.43 -21.04
N TRP A 85 -2.39 14.31 -21.63
CA TRP A 85 -1.31 13.47 -21.07
C TRP A 85 0.02 14.22 -20.93
N LYS A 86 0.42 15.03 -21.92
CA LYS A 86 1.63 15.86 -21.81
C LYS A 86 1.54 16.89 -20.67
N HIS A 87 0.40 17.56 -20.51
CA HIS A 87 0.21 18.52 -19.41
C HIS A 87 0.24 17.84 -18.05
N ILE A 88 -0.40 16.68 -17.92
CA ILE A 88 -0.38 15.90 -16.69
C ILE A 88 1.05 15.46 -16.36
N ALA A 89 1.83 15.00 -17.35
CA ALA A 89 3.22 14.65 -17.14
C ALA A 89 4.07 15.85 -16.68
N ALA A 90 3.74 17.08 -17.09
CA ALA A 90 4.38 18.28 -16.57
C ALA A 90 3.98 18.54 -15.11
N LEU A 91 2.69 18.42 -14.77
CA LEU A 91 2.20 18.54 -13.39
C LEU A 91 2.87 17.55 -12.43
N LEU A 92 3.02 16.28 -12.84
CA LEU A 92 3.69 15.25 -12.06
C LEU A 92 5.16 15.59 -11.78
N ARG A 93 5.86 16.12 -12.79
CA ARG A 93 7.24 16.57 -12.64
C ARG A 93 7.34 17.73 -11.66
N THR A 94 6.45 18.72 -11.78
CA THR A 94 6.39 19.85 -10.86
C THR A 94 6.08 19.40 -9.43
N SER A 95 5.16 18.45 -9.23
CA SER A 95 4.86 17.86 -7.92
C SER A 95 6.11 17.25 -7.28
N ALA A 96 6.87 16.47 -8.04
CA ALA A 96 8.11 15.87 -7.55
C ALA A 96 9.21 16.91 -7.28
N TYR A 97 9.36 17.89 -8.19
CA TYR A 97 10.31 19.00 -8.05
C TYR A 97 10.06 19.81 -6.77
N LEU A 98 8.81 20.23 -6.52
CA LEU A 98 8.42 21.00 -5.34
C LEU A 98 8.65 20.22 -4.03
N GLN A 99 8.73 18.89 -4.10
CA GLN A 99 9.07 18.03 -2.96
C GLN A 99 10.57 17.72 -2.88
N GLY A 100 11.42 18.41 -3.66
CA GLY A 100 12.87 18.20 -3.71
C GLY A 100 13.29 16.88 -4.32
N ARG A 101 12.40 16.18 -5.05
CA ARG A 101 12.70 14.88 -5.67
C ARG A 101 13.17 15.07 -7.11
N THR A 102 14.21 14.32 -7.47
CA THR A 102 14.77 14.30 -8.84
C THR A 102 14.00 13.39 -9.81
N SER A 103 13.08 12.57 -9.28
CA SER A 103 12.20 11.70 -10.07
C SER A 103 10.77 11.71 -9.53
N ALA A 104 9.81 11.82 -10.46
CA ALA A 104 8.41 11.56 -10.18
C ALA A 104 8.15 10.06 -10.03
N THR A 105 7.34 9.70 -9.05
CA THR A 105 7.06 8.33 -8.65
C THR A 105 5.56 8.07 -8.65
N ARG A 106 5.14 6.81 -8.47
CA ARG A 106 3.71 6.45 -8.45
C ARG A 106 2.88 7.27 -7.45
N ALA A 107 3.48 7.78 -6.37
CA ALA A 107 2.77 8.65 -5.41
C ALA A 107 2.24 9.94 -6.06
N ASP A 108 2.95 10.49 -7.05
CA ASP A 108 2.56 11.72 -7.73
C ASP A 108 1.25 11.56 -8.53
N LEU A 109 0.93 10.34 -8.98
CA LEU A 109 -0.29 10.01 -9.74
C LEU A 109 -1.58 10.28 -8.96
N LEU A 110 -1.51 10.37 -7.62
CA LEU A 110 -2.70 10.69 -6.80
C LEU A 110 -3.30 12.05 -7.19
N THR A 111 -2.49 13.01 -7.62
CA THR A 111 -3.00 14.31 -8.07
C THR A 111 -3.77 14.24 -9.40
N MET A 112 -3.54 13.18 -10.19
CA MET A 112 -4.00 13.11 -11.57
C MET A 112 -5.47 12.73 -11.73
N TYR A 113 -6.11 12.06 -10.78
CA TYR A 113 -7.48 11.60 -11.00
C TYR A 113 -8.45 12.77 -11.21
N HIS A 114 -8.11 13.98 -10.73
CA HIS A 114 -8.86 15.21 -11.00
C HIS A 114 -8.69 15.74 -12.43
N CYS A 115 -7.71 15.27 -13.20
CA CYS A 115 -7.39 15.74 -14.55
C CYS A 115 -7.90 14.82 -15.66
N LEU A 116 -8.48 13.66 -15.31
CA LEU A 116 -8.71 12.56 -16.25
C LEU A 116 -10.19 12.36 -16.64
N TRP A 117 -11.14 12.85 -15.85
CA TRP A 117 -12.58 12.81 -16.17
C TRP A 117 -12.98 14.00 -17.05
N ASN A 118 -14.01 13.80 -17.88
CA ASN A 118 -14.65 14.83 -18.69
C ASN A 118 -16.03 15.20 -18.13
N GLU A 119 -16.74 14.24 -17.55
CA GLU A 119 -18.06 14.42 -16.95
C GLU A 119 -18.06 14.01 -15.47
N PRO A 120 -18.88 14.64 -14.61
CA PRO A 120 -18.92 14.31 -13.18
C PRO A 120 -19.24 12.84 -12.88
N VAL A 121 -20.05 12.20 -13.72
CA VAL A 121 -20.40 10.77 -13.61
C VAL A 121 -19.19 9.84 -13.73
N GLU A 122 -18.12 10.28 -14.42
CA GLU A 122 -16.90 9.50 -14.61
C GLU A 122 -15.97 9.55 -13.39
N ILE A 123 -16.15 10.50 -12.47
CA ILE A 123 -15.22 10.76 -11.35
C ILE A 123 -14.98 9.50 -10.51
N ALA A 124 -16.05 8.80 -10.14
CA ALA A 124 -15.95 7.60 -9.30
C ALA A 124 -15.14 6.49 -9.99
N ALA A 125 -15.43 6.25 -11.27
CA ALA A 125 -14.77 5.22 -12.06
C ALA A 125 -13.30 5.58 -12.33
N VAL A 126 -13.01 6.82 -12.72
CA VAL A 126 -11.66 7.35 -12.92
C VAL A 126 -10.84 7.21 -11.64
N ARG A 127 -11.39 7.62 -10.49
CA ARG A 127 -10.73 7.50 -9.19
C ARG A 127 -10.41 6.03 -8.87
N SER A 128 -11.36 5.12 -9.10
CA SER A 128 -11.18 3.69 -8.88
C SER A 128 -10.05 3.12 -9.74
N ILE A 129 -10.04 3.43 -11.05
CA ILE A 129 -9.01 2.97 -11.99
C ILE A 129 -7.62 3.49 -11.60
N VAL A 130 -7.50 4.77 -11.26
CA VAL A 130 -6.23 5.39 -10.86
C VAL A 130 -5.69 4.75 -9.59
N ILE A 131 -6.53 4.62 -8.54
CA ILE A 131 -6.11 3.99 -7.27
C ILE A 131 -5.68 2.54 -7.51
N LYS A 132 -6.50 1.74 -8.21
CA LYS A 132 -6.14 0.35 -8.54
C LYS A 132 -4.81 0.26 -9.27
N SER A 133 -4.55 1.14 -10.24
CA SER A 133 -3.30 1.15 -11.01
C SER A 133 -2.08 1.54 -10.16
N ILE A 134 -2.22 2.49 -9.23
CA ILE A 134 -1.14 2.87 -8.31
C ILE A 134 -0.77 1.72 -7.38
N PHE A 135 -1.77 1.01 -6.85
CA PHE A 135 -1.57 -0.01 -5.83
C PHE A 135 -1.43 -1.44 -6.38
N ALA A 136 -1.64 -1.68 -7.68
CA ALA A 136 -1.57 -3.00 -8.31
C ALA A 136 -0.31 -3.82 -7.93
N PRO A 137 0.92 -3.27 -7.94
CA PRO A 137 2.11 -4.03 -7.55
C PRO A 137 2.10 -4.45 -6.08
N HIS A 138 1.51 -3.63 -5.20
CA HIS A 138 1.39 -3.94 -3.78
C HIS A 138 0.36 -5.04 -3.55
N VAL A 139 -0.78 -4.97 -4.25
CA VAL A 139 -1.81 -6.02 -4.20
C VAL A 139 -1.23 -7.35 -4.66
N GLN A 140 -0.55 -7.39 -5.82
CA GLN A 140 0.08 -8.61 -6.33
C GLN A 140 1.12 -9.20 -5.36
N ARG A 141 1.91 -8.33 -4.71
CA ARG A 141 2.88 -8.78 -3.70
C ARG A 141 2.18 -9.38 -2.48
N LEU A 142 1.08 -8.77 -2.01
CA LEU A 142 0.29 -9.30 -0.90
C LEU A 142 -0.35 -10.65 -1.24
N GLU A 143 -0.90 -10.78 -2.45
CA GLU A 143 -1.46 -12.06 -2.94
C GLU A 143 -0.42 -13.16 -3.00
N THR A 144 0.78 -12.84 -3.49
CA THR A 144 1.91 -13.78 -3.55
C THR A 144 2.32 -14.24 -2.14
N LEU A 145 2.44 -13.29 -1.20
CA LEU A 145 2.76 -13.60 0.19
C LEU A 145 1.68 -14.46 0.85
N ALA A 146 0.40 -14.12 0.65
CA ALA A 146 -0.73 -14.88 1.18
C ALA A 146 -0.76 -16.32 0.64
N ALA A 147 -0.49 -16.50 -0.66
CA ALA A 147 -0.37 -17.81 -1.28
C ALA A 147 0.80 -18.62 -0.68
N GLY A 148 1.95 -17.98 -0.46
CA GLY A 148 3.11 -18.60 0.20
C GLY A 148 2.78 -19.10 1.60
N VAL A 149 2.21 -18.24 2.45
CA VAL A 149 1.80 -18.61 3.82
C VAL A 149 0.81 -19.78 3.81
N LYS A 150 -0.15 -19.78 2.88
CA LYS A 150 -1.12 -20.88 2.74
C LYS A 150 -0.45 -22.19 2.33
N ALA A 151 0.56 -22.13 1.46
CA ALA A 151 1.34 -23.30 1.06
C ALA A 151 2.15 -23.85 2.25
N ASP A 152 2.81 -22.98 3.01
CA ASP A 152 3.60 -23.35 4.19
C ASP A 152 2.74 -24.00 5.27
N LEU A 153 1.54 -23.46 5.54
CA LEU A 153 0.60 -24.05 6.49
C LEU A 153 0.14 -25.44 6.05
N ARG A 154 -0.08 -25.66 4.74
CA ARG A 154 -0.42 -26.98 4.21
C ARG A 154 0.74 -27.96 4.33
N ALA A 155 1.95 -27.53 4.00
CA ALA A 155 3.15 -28.35 4.13
C ALA A 155 3.42 -28.76 5.58
N ARG A 156 3.27 -27.82 6.54
CA ARG A 156 3.39 -28.13 7.98
C ARG A 156 2.38 -29.15 8.44
N ARG A 157 1.09 -28.98 8.09
CA ARG A 157 0.04 -29.95 8.43
C ARG A 157 0.30 -31.33 7.83
N ALA A 158 0.78 -31.40 6.59
CA ALA A 158 1.15 -32.66 5.95
C ALA A 158 2.33 -33.34 6.66
N ASN A 159 3.36 -32.58 7.03
CA ASN A 159 4.52 -33.08 7.77
C ASN A 159 4.14 -33.56 9.18
N GLU A 160 3.26 -32.84 9.88
CA GLU A 160 2.73 -33.26 11.19
C GLU A 160 1.93 -34.55 11.09
N ALA A 161 1.06 -34.68 10.08
CA ALA A 161 0.30 -35.90 9.82
C ALA A 161 1.24 -37.08 9.50
N LEU A 162 2.26 -36.86 8.66
CA LEU A 162 3.27 -37.86 8.35
C LEU A 162 4.07 -38.27 9.59
N ALA A 163 4.54 -37.31 10.39
CA ALA A 163 5.26 -37.59 11.62
C ALA A 163 4.41 -38.34 12.64
N LYS A 164 3.10 -38.06 12.70
CA LYS A 164 2.15 -38.82 13.52
C LYS A 164 1.99 -40.25 13.01
N ALA A 165 1.78 -40.43 11.71
CA ALA A 165 1.65 -41.76 11.11
C ALA A 165 2.92 -42.60 11.29
N VAL A 166 4.12 -42.00 11.16
CA VAL A 166 5.39 -42.68 11.42
C VAL A 166 5.49 -43.13 12.87
N ARG A 167 5.07 -42.30 13.84
CA ARG A 167 5.03 -42.68 15.27
C ARG A 167 3.98 -43.76 15.57
N GLU A 168 2.81 -43.69 14.95
CA GLU A 168 1.75 -44.69 15.14
C GLU A 168 2.13 -46.05 14.54
N ASN A 169 2.93 -46.05 13.47
CA ASN A 169 3.45 -47.25 12.82
C ASN A 169 4.83 -47.67 13.34
N ASP A 170 5.27 -47.07 14.46
CA ASP A 170 6.53 -47.36 15.14
C ASP A 170 6.33 -48.48 16.17
N HIS A 171 6.38 -49.72 15.70
CA HIS A 171 6.17 -50.94 16.50
C HIS A 171 7.42 -51.41 17.25
N ARG A 172 8.46 -50.55 17.39
CA ARG A 172 9.73 -50.94 18.04
C ARG A 172 9.57 -51.36 19.50
N ASP A 173 8.50 -50.91 20.14
CA ASP A 173 8.20 -51.17 21.54
C ASP A 173 7.11 -52.25 21.73
N ASP A 174 6.54 -52.80 20.65
CA ASP A 174 5.42 -53.76 20.73
C ASP A 174 5.82 -55.09 21.37
N ASP A 175 7.09 -55.48 21.25
CA ASP A 175 7.67 -56.68 21.86
C ASP A 175 8.20 -56.41 23.30
N LEU A 176 8.07 -55.18 23.82
CA LEU A 176 8.46 -54.87 25.19
C LEU A 176 7.39 -55.41 26.16
N LEU A 177 7.77 -56.46 26.88
CA LEU A 177 7.00 -56.97 28.00
C LEU A 177 7.09 -55.98 29.17
N ILE A 178 5.94 -55.49 29.65
CA ILE A 178 5.87 -54.77 30.94
C ILE A 178 6.13 -55.81 32.03
N VAL A 179 7.38 -55.86 32.50
CA VAL A 179 7.75 -56.76 33.59
C VAL A 179 7.70 -55.98 34.90
N ASP A 180 6.88 -56.45 35.84
CA ASP A 180 6.75 -55.89 37.18
C ASP A 180 7.96 -56.31 38.04
N ARG A 181 9.15 -55.86 37.64
CA ARG A 181 10.40 -56.07 38.38
C ARG A 181 10.83 -54.74 38.98
N PHE A 182 11.07 -54.76 40.28
CA PHE A 182 11.53 -53.61 41.05
C PHE A 182 12.80 -53.02 40.42
N PHE A 183 12.67 -51.82 39.86
CA PHE A 183 13.79 -50.98 39.48
C PHE A 183 14.18 -50.11 40.67
N TYR A 184 15.47 -50.01 40.93
CA TYR A 184 16.00 -49.11 41.95
C TYR A 184 16.51 -47.85 41.26
N GLN A 185 15.91 -46.70 41.57
CA GLN A 185 16.41 -45.41 41.13
C GLN A 185 17.64 -45.04 41.96
N ILE A 186 18.75 -44.71 41.29
CA ILE A 186 19.93 -44.22 41.99
C ILE A 186 19.80 -42.72 42.16
N GLU A 187 19.55 -42.28 43.39
CA GLU A 187 19.59 -40.86 43.72
C GLU A 187 21.02 -40.31 43.57
N ASN A 188 21.13 -39.08 43.07
CA ASN A 188 22.39 -38.35 42.84
C ASN A 188 23.31 -38.90 41.73
N HIS A 189 22.84 -39.82 40.89
CA HIS A 189 23.48 -40.04 39.59
C HIS A 189 23.09 -38.86 38.69
N GLY A 190 24.06 -38.05 38.25
CA GLY A 190 23.87 -36.70 37.66
C GLY A 190 22.98 -36.57 36.41
N THR A 191 22.37 -37.66 35.95
CA THR A 191 21.43 -37.74 34.82
C THR A 191 19.96 -37.81 35.23
N GLY A 192 19.63 -37.95 36.53
CA GLY A 192 18.26 -37.87 37.08
C GLY A 192 17.31 -39.04 36.75
N HIS A 193 17.57 -39.77 35.66
CA HIS A 193 16.76 -40.89 35.17
C HIS A 193 17.59 -42.16 34.99
N THR A 194 18.39 -42.53 35.99
CA THR A 194 19.18 -43.77 35.96
C THR A 194 18.59 -44.78 36.93
N TYR A 195 18.14 -45.90 36.36
CA TYR A 195 17.54 -47.02 37.08
C TYR A 195 18.45 -48.23 36.91
N VAL A 196 18.70 -48.96 37.99
CA VAL A 196 19.49 -50.19 37.96
C VAL A 196 18.59 -51.38 38.19
N PHE A 197 18.84 -52.40 37.37
CA PHE A 197 18.18 -53.69 37.41
C PHE A 197 19.11 -54.71 38.06
N VAL A 198 18.65 -55.36 39.12
CA VAL A 198 19.39 -56.45 39.75
C VAL A 198 18.70 -57.76 39.38
N THR A 199 19.40 -58.58 38.60
CA THR A 199 19.03 -59.95 38.24
C THR A 199 19.39 -60.96 39.31
#